data_AF-A0A4C1U4S7-F1
#
_entry.id   AF-A0A4C1U4S7-F1
#
_cell.length_a   1.000
_cell.length_b   1.000
_cell.length_c   1.000
_cell.angle_alpha   90.00
_cell.angle_beta   90.00
_cell.angle_gamma   90.00
#
_symmetry.space_group_name_H-M   'P 1'
#
loop_
_entity.id
_entity.type
_entity.pdbx_description
1 polymer ?
#
loop_
_entity_poly.entity_id
_entity_poly.type
_entity_poly.pdbx_seq_one_letter_code
_entity_poly.pdbx_strand_id
1 'polypeptide(L)'
;MDDSRMDELPVRSPLYAVDQVILVPSACGLQKMVIKTKDSVRKRGMKVNVGKTKVMVFESMTECNILIESEKVEQVKDESWVWQKKNESRINAVEMRSLRSTCGVSRKDRCGNSDVRERCGLKEA
;
A
#
# COMPACT_ATOMS: atom_id res chain seq x y z
N MET A 1 -1.52 -22.60 -17.60
CA MET A 1 -2.04 -22.67 -16.22
C MET A 1 -0.85 -22.36 -15.33
N ASP A 2 -0.58 -21.07 -15.11
CA ASP A 2 0.48 -20.61 -14.21
C ASP A 2 -0.17 -20.12 -12.93
N ASP A 3 -0.15 -21.01 -11.94
CA ASP A 3 -0.50 -20.74 -10.55
C ASP A 3 0.76 -20.21 -9.87
N SER A 4 1.02 -18.90 -10.04
CA SER A 4 2.02 -18.20 -9.24
C SER A 4 1.44 -17.95 -7.86
N ARG A 5 1.70 -18.91 -6.97
CA ARG A 5 1.56 -18.86 -5.51
C ARG A 5 1.98 -17.49 -4.97
N MET A 6 0.98 -16.64 -4.71
CA MET A 6 1.07 -15.45 -3.87
C MET A 6 0.87 -15.88 -2.42
N ASP A 7 1.75 -16.75 -1.92
CA ASP A 7 1.74 -17.13 -0.51
C ASP A 7 2.19 -15.94 0.34
N GLU A 8 1.22 -15.40 1.07
CA GLU A 8 1.36 -14.56 2.27
C GLU A 8 2.47 -13.51 2.25
N LEU A 9 2.26 -12.42 1.51
CA LEU A 9 3.03 -11.20 1.77
C LEU A 9 2.67 -10.69 3.19
N PRO A 10 3.65 -10.61 4.12
CA PRO A 10 3.38 -10.02 5.43
C PRO A 10 3.09 -8.55 5.20
N VAL A 11 1.88 -8.14 5.56
CA VAL A 11 1.48 -6.73 5.61
C VAL A 11 2.32 -6.05 6.70
N ARG A 12 3.53 -5.63 6.35
CA ARG A 12 4.43 -4.88 7.22
C ARG A 12 3.97 -3.44 7.24
N SER A 13 3.02 -3.13 8.12
CA SER A 13 2.61 -1.75 8.39
C SER A 13 3.70 -1.00 9.15
N PRO A 14 4.12 0.20 8.70
CA PRO A 14 4.88 1.12 9.54
C PRO A 14 3.99 1.56 10.71
N LEU A 15 4.44 1.37 11.95
CA LEU A 15 3.72 1.70 13.20
C LEU A 15 3.44 3.22 13.41
N TYR A 16 3.58 4.05 12.38
CA TYR A 16 3.42 5.51 12.41
C TYR A 16 2.32 6.02 11.44
N ALA A 17 1.76 5.16 10.58
CA ALA A 17 0.71 5.56 9.64
C ALA A 17 -0.66 5.02 10.11
N VAL A 18 -1.66 5.91 10.16
CA VAL A 18 -3.07 5.53 10.39
C VAL A 18 -3.72 5.02 9.09
N ASP A 19 -3.12 5.35 7.95
CA ASP A 19 -3.61 5.00 6.62
C ASP A 19 -2.81 3.84 6.02
N GLN A 20 -3.50 2.89 5.40
CA GLN A 20 -2.91 1.69 4.80
C GLN A 20 -3.38 1.55 3.35
N VAL A 21 -2.44 1.27 2.44
CA VAL A 21 -2.71 1.08 1.01
C VAL A 21 -2.58 -0.40 0.66
N ILE A 22 -3.57 -0.92 -0.08
CA ILE A 22 -3.60 -2.31 -0.57
C ILE A 22 -3.71 -2.26 -2.10
N LEU A 23 -2.73 -2.82 -2.80
CA LEU A 23 -2.74 -2.92 -4.26
C LEU A 23 -3.00 -4.37 -4.66
N VAL A 24 -4.07 -4.61 -5.44
CA VAL A 24 -4.43 -5.95 -5.92
C VAL A 24 -4.88 -5.85 -7.38
N PRO A 25 -4.43 -6.74 -8.28
CA PRO A 25 -4.81 -6.70 -9.70
C PRO A 25 -6.25 -7.14 -9.98
N SER A 26 -7.05 -7.50 -8.97
CA SER A 26 -8.45 -7.92 -9.16
C SER A 26 -9.35 -7.41 -8.06
N ALA A 27 -10.60 -7.10 -8.41
CA ALA A 27 -11.63 -6.71 -7.44
C ALA A 27 -11.94 -7.84 -6.44
N CYS A 28 -11.97 -9.09 -6.91
CA CYS A 28 -12.19 -10.28 -6.06
C CYS A 28 -11.03 -10.46 -5.05
N GLY A 29 -9.78 -10.31 -5.50
CA GLY A 29 -8.63 -10.35 -4.62
C GLY A 29 -8.65 -9.19 -3.62
N LEU A 30 -9.02 -7.98 -4.07
CA LEU A 30 -9.13 -6.81 -3.22
C LEU A 30 -10.16 -7.01 -2.11
N GLN A 31 -11.35 -7.55 -2.43
CA GLN A 31 -12.38 -7.82 -1.43
C GLN A 31 -11.90 -8.81 -0.36
N LYS A 32 -11.24 -9.90 -0.76
CA LYS A 32 -10.65 -10.87 0.20
C LYS A 32 -9.60 -10.21 1.10
N MET A 33 -8.74 -9.38 0.51
CA MET A 33 -7.67 -8.68 1.25
C MET A 33 -8.22 -7.62 2.20
N VAL A 34 -9.26 -6.88 1.80
CA VAL A 34 -9.94 -5.89 2.66
C VAL A 34 -10.57 -6.56 3.87
N ILE A 35 -11.23 -7.72 3.69
CA ILE A 35 -11.82 -8.49 4.79
C ILE A 35 -10.72 -9.01 5.74
N LYS A 36 -9.67 -9.65 5.21
CA LYS A 36 -8.52 -10.16 6.00
C LYS A 36 -7.85 -9.02 6.78
N THR A 37 -7.68 -7.87 6.15
CA THR A 37 -7.08 -6.69 6.77
C THR A 37 -7.96 -6.14 7.89
N LYS A 38 -9.26 -5.98 7.64
CA LYS A 38 -10.24 -5.55 8.65
C LYS A 38 -10.22 -6.44 9.88
N ASP A 39 -10.24 -7.76 9.70
CA ASP A 39 -10.17 -8.71 10.81
C ASP A 39 -8.86 -8.57 11.60
N SER A 40 -7.74 -8.31 10.93
CA SER A 40 -6.45 -8.09 11.59
C SER A 40 -6.39 -6.77 12.37
N VAL A 41 -7.01 -5.71 11.85
CA VAL A 41 -7.15 -4.40 12.51
C VAL A 41 -8.05 -4.53 13.74
N ARG A 42 -9.18 -5.25 13.63
CA ARG A 42 -10.09 -5.51 14.75
C ARG A 42 -9.42 -6.29 15.88
N LYS A 43 -8.61 -7.31 15.55
CA LYS A 43 -7.83 -8.08 16.55
C LYS A 43 -6.83 -7.22 17.34
N ARG A 44 -6.43 -6.06 16.81
CA ARG A 44 -5.56 -5.09 17.48
C ARG A 44 -6.34 -4.00 18.22
N GLY A 45 -7.66 -4.12 18.36
CA GLY A 45 -8.52 -3.11 19.00
C GLY A 45 -8.74 -1.85 18.16
N MET A 46 -8.38 -1.87 16.88
CA MET A 46 -8.56 -0.74 15.95
C MET A 46 -9.83 -0.93 15.11
N LYS A 47 -10.45 0.17 14.66
CA LYS A 47 -11.66 0.17 13.82
C LYS A 47 -11.36 0.85 12.48
N VAL A 48 -11.76 0.20 11.39
CA VAL A 48 -11.71 0.78 10.04
C VAL A 48 -12.81 1.83 9.90
N ASN A 49 -12.48 3.00 9.37
CA ASN A 49 -13.44 4.04 9.06
C ASN A 49 -13.83 3.96 7.57
N VAL A 50 -15.04 3.50 7.29
CA VAL A 50 -15.54 3.27 5.93
C VAL A 50 -15.58 4.58 5.13
N GLY A 51 -16.05 5.68 5.72
CA GLY A 51 -16.14 6.98 5.05
C GLY A 51 -14.78 7.63 4.74
N LYS A 52 -13.68 7.14 5.34
CA LYS A 52 -12.32 7.53 4.99
C LYS A 52 -11.64 6.55 4.04
N THR A 53 -12.21 5.37 3.82
CA THR A 53 -11.63 4.37 2.95
C THR A 53 -12.06 4.67 1.53
N LYS A 54 -11.10 4.70 0.59
CA LYS A 54 -11.40 4.94 -0.82
C LYS A 54 -10.78 3.85 -1.68
N VAL A 55 -11.45 3.53 -2.77
CA VAL A 55 -10.98 2.55 -3.76
C VAL A 55 -10.65 3.28 -5.05
N MET A 56 -9.44 3.08 -5.54
CA MET A 56 -8.99 3.61 -6.82
C MET A 56 -8.82 2.45 -7.81
N VAL A 57 -9.29 2.63 -9.05
CA VAL A 57 -9.23 1.61 -10.11
C VAL A 57 -8.44 2.16 -11.26
N PHE A 58 -7.38 1.45 -11.67
CA PHE A 58 -6.43 1.91 -12.68
C PHE A 58 -6.85 1.59 -14.13
N GLU A 59 -7.88 0.75 -14.35
CA GLU A 59 -8.30 0.27 -15.67
C GLU A 59 -9.82 0.51 -15.92
N SER A 60 -10.16 1.10 -17.07
CA SER A 60 -11.32 1.96 -17.26
C SER A 60 -12.62 1.32 -17.76
N MET A 61 -13.01 0.11 -17.32
CA MET A 61 -14.31 -0.46 -17.76
C MET A 61 -15.17 -1.17 -16.70
N THR A 62 -14.78 -1.24 -15.42
CA THR A 62 -15.66 -1.87 -14.41
C THR A 62 -15.78 -1.06 -13.12
N GLU A 63 -17.02 -0.78 -12.71
CA GLU A 63 -17.30 -0.30 -11.36
C GLU A 63 -16.85 -1.37 -10.36
N CYS A 64 -15.95 -1.01 -9.45
CA CYS A 64 -15.49 -1.93 -8.42
C CYS A 64 -16.40 -1.82 -7.19
N ASN A 65 -17.30 -2.78 -7.04
CA ASN A 65 -18.21 -2.86 -5.89
C ASN A 65 -17.50 -3.52 -4.69
N ILE A 66 -16.62 -2.77 -4.02
CA ILE A 66 -16.01 -3.21 -2.77
C ILE A 66 -16.94 -2.86 -1.60
N LEU A 67 -17.29 -3.86 -0.80
CA LEU A 67 -18.16 -3.72 0.36
C LEU A 67 -17.36 -3.86 1.66
N ILE A 68 -17.53 -2.91 2.57
CA ILE A 68 -17.05 -2.99 3.96
C ILE A 68 -18.28 -2.85 4.85
N GLU A 69 -18.57 -3.83 5.71
CA GLU A 69 -19.78 -3.81 6.57
C GLU A 69 -21.09 -3.72 5.80
N SER A 70 -21.11 -4.28 4.58
CA SER A 70 -22.23 -4.16 3.63
C SER A 70 -22.47 -2.72 3.11
N GLU A 71 -21.60 -1.77 3.46
CA GLU A 71 -21.56 -0.44 2.85
C GLU A 71 -20.60 -0.44 1.65
N LYS A 72 -21.04 0.17 0.54
CA LYS A 72 -20.20 0.36 -0.65
C LYS A 72 -19.16 1.44 -0.37
N VAL A 73 -17.89 1.09 -0.57
CA VAL A 73 -16.77 2.02 -0.45
C VAL A 73 -16.79 2.98 -1.63
N GLU A 74 -16.48 4.26 -1.37
CA GLU A 74 -16.40 5.27 -2.42
C GLU A 74 -15.30 4.91 -3.42
N GLN A 75 -15.68 4.82 -4.71
CA GLN A 75 -14.74 4.66 -5.80
C GLN A 75 -14.33 6.05 -6.29
N VAL A 76 -13.04 6.38 -6.15
CA VAL A 76 -12.49 7.68 -6.54
C VAL A 76 -11.55 7.50 -7.73
N LYS A 77 -11.55 8.48 -8.64
CA LYS A 77 -10.69 8.49 -9.83
C LYS A 77 -9.27 8.95 -9.50
N ASP A 78 -9.15 9.98 -8.68
CA ASP A 78 -7.91 10.58 -8.24
C ASP A 78 -8.08 11.16 -6.84
N GLU A 79 -7.07 11.01 -6.00
CA GLU A 79 -6.97 11.70 -4.72
C GLU A 79 -5.68 12.49 -4.69
N SER A 80 -5.80 13.80 -4.47
CA SER A 80 -4.68 14.72 -4.36
C SER A 80 -4.47 15.12 -2.90
N TRP A 81 -3.22 15.08 -2.46
CA TRP A 81 -2.80 15.52 -1.14
C TRP A 81 -2.04 16.84 -1.23
N VAL A 82 -2.38 17.79 -0.37
CA VAL A 82 -1.64 19.06 -0.28
C VAL A 82 -0.25 18.78 0.27
N TRP A 83 0.74 18.90 -0.61
CA TRP A 83 2.13 18.65 -0.28
C TRP A 83 2.77 19.85 0.41
N GLN A 84 3.39 19.63 1.57
CA GLN A 84 4.24 20.63 2.21
C GLN A 84 5.71 20.30 1.94
N LYS A 85 6.45 21.24 1.35
CA LYS A 85 7.88 21.07 1.03
C LYS A 85 8.73 20.64 2.24
N LYS A 86 8.36 21.07 3.45
CA LYS A 86 9.02 20.66 4.70
C LYS A 86 8.95 19.15 5.01
N ASN A 87 8.02 18.41 4.38
CA ASN A 87 7.81 16.98 4.61
C ASN A 87 8.64 16.09 3.65
N GLU A 88 9.23 16.67 2.61
CA GLU A 88 9.93 15.95 1.55
C GLU A 88 11.08 15.08 2.06
N SER A 89 11.93 15.65 2.92
CA SER A 89 13.05 14.92 3.53
C SER A 89 12.60 13.75 4.40
N ARG A 90 11.46 13.88 5.10
CA ARG A 90 10.89 12.83 5.95
C ARG A 90 10.36 11.68 5.11
N ILE A 91 9.72 11.99 3.99
CA ILE A 91 9.11 10.99 3.11
C ILE A 91 10.18 10.23 2.35
N ASN A 92 11.19 10.93 1.80
CA ASN A 92 12.35 10.29 1.19
C ASN A 92 13.06 9.33 2.18
N ALA A 93 13.21 9.74 3.45
CA ALA A 93 13.79 8.87 4.47
C ALA A 93 12.96 7.59 4.75
N VAL A 94 11.63 7.69 4.72
CA VAL A 94 10.72 6.54 4.89
C VAL A 94 10.73 5.64 3.65
N GLU A 95 10.67 6.21 2.46
CA GLU A 95 10.77 5.52 1.18
C GLU A 95 12.07 4.71 1.12
N MET A 96 13.21 5.35 1.36
CA MET A 96 14.51 4.67 1.33
C MET A 96 14.63 3.57 2.40
N ARG A 97 14.01 3.75 3.57
CA ARG A 97 13.98 2.71 4.61
C ARG A 97 13.20 1.48 4.11
N SER A 98 12.05 1.70 3.50
CA SER A 98 11.21 0.64 2.95
C SER A 98 11.92 -0.09 1.80
N LEU A 99 12.48 0.66 0.82
CA LEU A 99 13.21 0.09 -0.30
C LEU A 99 14.41 -0.76 0.16
N ARG A 100 15.19 -0.25 1.13
CA ARG A 100 16.30 -1.02 1.71
C ARG A 100 15.82 -2.31 2.38
N SER A 101 14.68 -2.27 3.10
CA SER A 101 14.10 -3.47 3.69
C SER A 101 13.64 -4.48 2.63
N THR A 102 13.00 -4.01 1.56
CA THR A 102 12.50 -4.86 0.46
C THR A 102 13.67 -5.50 -0.29
N CYS A 103 14.67 -4.69 -0.62
CA CYS A 103 15.84 -5.11 -1.38
C CYS A 103 16.93 -5.76 -0.47
N GLY A 104 16.64 -5.97 0.82
CA GLY A 104 17.49 -6.70 1.77
C GLY A 104 18.83 -6.03 2.12
N VAL A 105 18.92 -4.70 1.95
CA VAL A 105 20.15 -3.92 2.05
C VAL A 105 20.26 -3.27 3.43
N SER A 106 21.32 -3.58 4.15
CA SER A 106 21.69 -2.96 5.42
C SER A 106 22.52 -1.69 5.20
N ARG A 107 22.68 -0.87 6.26
CA ARG A 107 23.59 0.28 6.21
C ARG A 107 25.07 -0.11 6.06
N LYS A 108 25.44 -1.36 6.41
CA LYS A 108 26.82 -1.85 6.33
C LYS A 108 27.24 -2.15 4.90
N ASP A 109 26.26 -2.42 4.03
CA ASP A 109 26.51 -2.77 2.63
C ASP A 109 26.96 -1.56 1.79
N ARG A 110 26.94 -0.35 2.37
CA ARG A 110 27.34 0.94 1.74
C ARG A 110 26.74 1.20 0.36
N CYS A 111 25.64 0.51 0.05
CA CYS A 111 24.91 0.65 -1.19
C CYS A 111 24.22 2.02 -1.23
N GLY A 112 24.44 2.75 -2.33
CA GLY A 112 23.92 4.09 -2.54
C GLY A 112 22.39 4.09 -2.61
N ASN A 113 21.79 5.26 -2.41
CA ASN A 113 20.34 5.38 -2.57
C ASN A 113 19.92 5.15 -4.03
N SER A 114 20.73 5.59 -4.99
CA SER A 114 20.56 5.33 -6.43
C SER A 114 20.45 3.84 -6.73
N ASP A 115 21.41 3.06 -6.24
CA ASP A 115 21.53 1.63 -6.53
C ASP A 115 20.35 0.85 -5.94
N VAL A 116 19.88 1.26 -4.75
CA VAL A 116 18.67 0.70 -4.13
C VAL A 116 17.44 0.99 -5.00
N ARG A 117 17.28 2.21 -5.52
CA ARG A 117 16.14 2.57 -6.37
C ARG A 117 16.17 1.81 -7.69
N GLU A 118 17.33 1.72 -8.34
CA GLU A 118 17.54 0.96 -9.57
C GLU A 118 17.20 -0.52 -9.38
N ARG A 119 17.71 -1.13 -8.30
CA ARG A 119 17.44 -2.55 -7.98
C ARG A 119 15.96 -2.82 -7.77
N CYS A 120 15.23 -1.86 -7.22
CA CYS A 120 13.79 -1.99 -7.02
C CYS A 120 12.97 -1.46 -8.24
N GLY A 121 13.62 -1.17 -9.39
CA GLY A 121 12.98 -0.82 -10.67
C GLY A 121 12.47 0.62 -10.78
N LEU A 122 12.85 1.50 -9.86
CA LEU A 122 12.41 2.89 -9.81
C LEU A 122 13.40 3.79 -10.56
N LYS A 123 12.96 4.43 -11.65
CA LYS A 123 13.71 5.53 -12.28
C LYS A 123 13.66 6.76 -11.38
N GLU A 124 14.73 7.55 -11.39
CA GLU A 124 14.67 8.89 -10.78
C GLU A 124 13.64 9.73 -11.54
N ALA A 125 12.77 10.39 -10.77
CA ALA A 125 11.78 11.35 -11.25
C ALA A 125 12.39 12.75 -11.28
#